data_AF-A0A352M0M9-F1
#
_entry.id   AF-A0A352M0M9-F1
#
_cell.length_a   1.000
_cell.length_b   1.000
_cell.length_c   1.000
_cell.angle_alpha   90.00
_cell.angle_beta   90.00
_cell.angle_gamma   90.00
#
_symmetry.space_group_name_H-M   'P 1'
#
loop_
_entity.id
_entity.type
_entity.pdbx_description
1 polymer ?
#
loop_
_entity_poly.entity_id
_entity_poly.type
_entity_poly.pdbx_seq_one_letter_code
_entity_poly.pdbx_strand_id
1 'polypeptide(L)'
;MMRSKDGEENSYNKPDNINKISWDLKIENAGVVELVKELIALRNAHPMLRMKTAAQIHDNVKFLTHDLKLPVAAKCLAYLIRRGELNDEWKAILILANPRRDTIKFILPEENWKVFYHDGKFRPFVKIDSRLPEIELAPISSAILYAE
;
A
#
# COMPACT_ATOMS: atom_id res chain seq x y z
N MET A 1 2.76 11.58 13.71
CA MET A 1 1.54 12.31 14.06
C MET A 1 0.41 11.28 14.16
N MET A 2 0.17 10.73 15.36
CA MET A 2 -0.94 9.82 15.65
C MET A 2 -2.00 10.59 16.45
N ARG A 3 -2.79 11.42 15.78
CA ARG A 3 -3.69 12.39 16.44
C ARG A 3 -4.66 11.67 17.38
N SER A 4 -4.71 12.11 18.64
CA SER A 4 -5.74 11.75 19.63
C SER A 4 -6.70 12.91 19.84
N LYS A 5 -7.93 12.59 20.23
CA LYS A 5 -8.91 13.51 20.81
C LYS A 5 -9.40 13.00 22.17
N ASP A 6 -8.63 12.12 22.78
CA ASP A 6 -8.86 11.50 24.09
C ASP A 6 -10.23 10.81 24.22
N GLY A 7 -10.65 10.15 23.13
CA GLY A 7 -11.92 9.44 23.07
C GLY A 7 -13.13 10.32 22.74
N GLU A 8 -12.95 11.63 22.56
CA GLU A 8 -14.05 12.53 22.19
C GLU A 8 -14.50 12.31 20.74
N GLU A 9 -15.72 11.80 20.59
CA GLU A 9 -16.32 11.47 19.30
C GLU A 9 -16.72 12.73 18.51
N ASN A 10 -17.30 13.74 19.17
CA ASN A 10 -17.77 14.97 18.52
C ASN A 10 -17.24 16.23 19.21
N SER A 11 -16.14 16.73 18.69
CA SER A 11 -15.35 17.82 19.30
C SER A 11 -15.54 19.18 18.64
N TYR A 12 -16.63 19.40 17.90
CA TYR A 12 -16.86 20.63 17.13
C TYR A 12 -16.70 21.93 17.95
N ASN A 13 -17.02 21.91 19.25
CA ASN A 13 -16.92 23.04 20.18
C ASN A 13 -15.97 22.80 21.37
N LYS A 14 -15.10 21.78 21.29
CA LYS A 14 -14.22 21.38 22.39
C LYS A 14 -12.93 22.21 22.41
N PRO A 15 -12.30 22.39 23.59
CA PRO A 15 -11.12 23.23 23.72
C PRO A 15 -9.90 22.68 22.99
N ASP A 16 -8.86 23.51 22.88
CA ASP A 16 -7.61 23.19 22.20
C ASP A 16 -6.90 21.97 22.79
N ASN A 17 -7.01 21.71 24.08
CA ASN A 17 -6.45 20.49 24.67
C ASN A 17 -6.98 19.21 23.99
N ILE A 18 -8.20 19.21 23.45
CA ILE A 18 -8.80 18.12 22.66
C ILE A 18 -8.50 18.29 21.15
N ASN A 19 -8.57 19.51 20.61
CA ASN A 19 -8.60 19.72 19.17
C ASN A 19 -7.25 20.09 18.52
N LYS A 20 -6.29 20.60 19.30
CA LYS A 20 -5.02 21.13 18.78
C LYS A 20 -4.27 20.10 17.95
N ILE A 21 -3.46 20.60 17.02
CA ILE A 21 -2.41 19.80 16.42
C ILE A 21 -1.30 19.66 17.48
N SER A 22 -1.12 18.44 18.00
CA SER A 22 0.04 18.14 18.83
C SER A 22 1.27 17.94 17.96
N TRP A 23 2.18 18.91 17.98
CA TRP A 23 3.47 18.84 17.30
C TRP A 23 4.42 17.84 17.98
N ASP A 24 4.26 17.58 19.27
CA ASP A 24 5.01 16.55 19.99
C ASP A 24 4.67 15.17 19.42
N LEU A 25 3.39 14.87 19.19
CA LEU A 25 2.96 13.63 18.52
C LEU A 25 3.49 13.52 17.08
N LYS A 26 3.83 14.63 16.42
CA LYS A 26 4.51 14.59 15.11
C LYS A 26 5.95 14.11 15.28
N ILE A 27 6.68 14.65 16.24
CA ILE A 27 8.07 14.31 16.55
C ILE A 27 8.18 12.87 17.04
N GLU A 28 7.40 12.50 18.05
CA GLU A 28 7.39 11.15 18.65
C GLU A 28 7.07 10.05 17.62
N ASN A 29 6.24 10.38 16.64
CA ASN A 29 5.79 9.44 15.62
C ASN A 29 6.30 9.85 14.23
N ALA A 30 7.55 10.32 14.16
CA ALA A 30 8.19 10.74 12.92
C ALA A 30 8.18 9.63 11.85
N GLY A 31 8.34 8.36 12.26
CA GLY A 31 8.29 7.22 11.33
C GLY A 31 6.96 7.11 10.58
N VAL A 32 5.82 7.34 11.25
CA VAL A 32 4.50 7.34 10.61
C VAL A 32 4.36 8.53 9.65
N VAL A 33 4.91 9.69 10.03
CA VAL A 33 4.90 10.87 9.16
C VAL A 33 5.68 10.60 7.88
N GLU A 34 6.87 10.01 8.01
CA GLU A 34 7.70 9.68 6.84
C GLU A 34 7.04 8.62 5.96
N LEU A 35 6.46 7.58 6.57
CA LEU A 35 5.67 6.58 5.84
C LEU A 35 4.58 7.22 4.97
N VAL A 36 3.78 8.12 5.56
CA VAL A 36 2.69 8.79 4.83
C VAL A 36 3.24 9.72 3.74
N LYS A 37 4.35 10.44 3.99
CA LYS A 37 5.00 11.30 3.00
C LYS A 37 5.44 10.50 1.76
N GLU A 38 6.10 9.36 1.97
CA GLU A 38 6.58 8.50 0.90
C GLU A 38 5.43 7.86 0.11
N LEU A 39 4.32 7.45 0.77
CA LEU A 39 3.13 6.96 0.08
C LEU A 39 2.45 8.05 -0.78
N ILE A 40 2.44 9.30 -0.31
CA ILE A 40 1.96 10.45 -1.09
C ILE A 40 2.88 10.69 -2.28
N ALA A 41 4.20 10.65 -2.09
CA ALA A 41 5.18 10.81 -3.15
C ALA A 41 5.00 9.73 -4.24
N LEU A 42 4.85 8.47 -3.85
CA LEU A 42 4.55 7.35 -4.75
C LEU A 42 3.27 7.62 -5.56
N ARG A 43 2.16 7.99 -4.91
CA ARG A 43 0.90 8.29 -5.60
C ARG A 43 1.04 9.45 -6.60
N ASN A 44 1.83 10.46 -6.28
CA ASN A 44 2.06 11.60 -7.16
C ASN A 44 2.92 11.24 -8.36
N ALA A 45 3.98 10.45 -8.16
CA ALA A 45 4.91 10.03 -9.20
C ALA A 45 4.26 9.10 -10.24
N HIS A 46 3.28 8.27 -9.85
CA HIS A 46 2.71 7.24 -10.72
C HIS A 46 1.25 7.54 -11.14
N PRO A 47 1.00 8.04 -12.36
CA PRO A 47 -0.35 8.26 -12.90
C PRO A 47 -1.28 7.04 -12.86
N MET A 48 -0.76 5.80 -12.90
CA MET A 48 -1.58 4.59 -12.80
C MET A 48 -2.33 4.47 -11.47
N LEU A 49 -1.85 5.16 -10.42
CA LEU A 49 -2.54 5.24 -9.12
C LEU A 49 -3.63 6.33 -9.10
N ARG A 50 -3.75 7.13 -10.16
CA ARG A 50 -4.62 8.31 -10.27
C ARG A 50 -5.49 8.29 -11.53
N MET A 51 -5.94 7.10 -11.93
CA MET A 51 -6.90 6.92 -13.04
C MET A 51 -8.14 7.80 -12.85
N LYS A 52 -8.62 8.39 -13.95
CA LYS A 52 -9.67 9.41 -13.92
C LYS A 52 -11.05 8.87 -14.28
N THR A 53 -11.13 7.67 -14.88
CA THR A 53 -12.39 7.09 -15.35
C THR A 53 -12.58 5.67 -14.83
N ALA A 54 -13.85 5.27 -14.69
CA ALA A 54 -14.18 3.90 -14.29
C ALA A 54 -13.69 2.86 -15.31
N ALA A 55 -13.73 3.18 -16.61
CA ALA A 55 -13.20 2.31 -17.67
C ALA A 55 -11.70 2.03 -17.47
N GLN A 56 -10.90 3.07 -17.21
CA GLN A 56 -9.47 2.90 -16.92
C GLN A 56 -9.24 1.96 -15.72
N ILE A 57 -10.03 2.10 -14.66
CA ILE A 57 -9.92 1.23 -13.47
C ILE A 57 -10.30 -0.21 -13.83
N HIS A 58 -11.43 -0.41 -14.49
CA HIS A 58 -11.91 -1.74 -14.88
C HIS A 58 -10.90 -2.50 -15.73
N ASP A 59 -10.25 -1.81 -16.67
CA ASP A 59 -9.34 -2.44 -17.62
C ASP A 59 -7.97 -2.75 -16.99
N ASN A 60 -7.50 -1.89 -16.08
CA ASN A 60 -6.12 -1.93 -15.60
C ASN A 60 -5.94 -2.43 -14.16
N VAL A 61 -7.00 -2.47 -13.34
CA VAL A 61 -6.94 -3.00 -11.97
C VAL A 61 -7.50 -4.42 -11.95
N LYS A 62 -6.69 -5.38 -11.49
CA LYS A 62 -7.05 -6.80 -11.43
C LYS A 62 -6.78 -7.36 -10.04
N PHE A 63 -7.79 -7.90 -9.38
CA PHE A 63 -7.61 -8.58 -8.11
C PHE A 63 -7.01 -9.98 -8.33
N LEU A 64 -6.09 -10.35 -7.46
CA LEU A 64 -5.40 -11.64 -7.60
C LEU A 64 -6.38 -12.82 -7.47
N THR A 65 -7.41 -12.67 -6.63
CA THR A 65 -8.42 -13.71 -6.41
C THR A 65 -9.32 -13.94 -7.62
N HIS A 66 -10.20 -12.99 -7.95
CA HIS A 66 -11.25 -13.23 -8.91
C HIS A 66 -10.80 -13.03 -10.36
N ASP A 67 -9.88 -12.11 -10.63
CA ASP A 67 -9.42 -11.83 -12.00
C ASP A 67 -8.26 -12.75 -12.41
N LEU A 68 -7.27 -12.93 -11.53
CA LEU A 68 -6.05 -13.71 -11.85
C LEU A 68 -6.10 -15.15 -11.34
N LYS A 69 -7.13 -15.53 -10.58
CA LYS A 69 -7.32 -16.89 -10.03
C LYS A 69 -6.15 -17.39 -9.16
N LEU A 70 -5.42 -16.47 -8.53
CA LEU A 70 -4.35 -16.77 -7.59
C LEU A 70 -4.91 -16.89 -6.16
N PRO A 71 -4.36 -17.81 -5.35
CA PRO A 71 -4.81 -17.99 -3.98
C PRO A 71 -4.41 -16.78 -3.12
N VAL A 72 -5.38 -16.24 -2.40
CA VAL A 72 -5.17 -15.19 -1.39
C VAL A 72 -5.91 -15.64 -0.13
N ALA A 73 -5.21 -15.61 1.01
CA ALA A 73 -5.79 -16.03 2.26
C ALA A 73 -7.03 -15.18 2.61
N ALA A 74 -8.03 -15.82 3.23
CA ALA A 74 -9.26 -15.13 3.62
C ALA A 74 -8.96 -13.90 4.49
N LYS A 75 -9.70 -12.80 4.22
CA LYS A 75 -9.53 -11.46 4.83
C LYS A 75 -8.28 -10.70 4.39
N CYS A 76 -7.43 -11.26 3.53
CA CYS A 76 -6.35 -10.49 2.90
C CYS A 76 -6.83 -9.80 1.62
N LEU A 77 -6.11 -8.75 1.21
CA LEU A 77 -6.37 -8.02 -0.03
C LEU A 77 -5.13 -8.06 -0.91
N ALA A 78 -5.32 -8.36 -2.20
CA ALA A 78 -4.24 -8.35 -3.18
C ALA A 78 -4.75 -7.97 -4.56
N TYR A 79 -4.15 -6.95 -5.16
CA TYR A 79 -4.52 -6.49 -6.50
C TYR A 79 -3.32 -5.90 -7.26
N LEU A 80 -3.38 -6.12 -8.56
CA LEU A 80 -2.44 -5.66 -9.56
C LEU A 80 -3.02 -4.43 -10.26
N ILE A 81 -2.21 -3.40 -10.44
CA ILE A 81 -2.51 -2.23 -11.26
C ILE A 81 -1.50 -2.24 -12.41
N ARG A 82 -1.99 -2.24 -13.66
CA ARG A 82 -1.15 -2.05 -14.84
C ARG A 82 -1.21 -0.60 -15.29
N ARG A 83 -0.15 -0.10 -15.93
CA ARG A 83 -0.16 1.26 -16.49
C ARG A 83 -1.15 1.42 -17.65
N GLY A 84 -1.38 0.35 -18.42
CA GLY A 84 -2.16 0.42 -19.66
C GLY A 84 -1.54 1.41 -20.64
N GLU A 85 -2.35 2.36 -21.12
CA GLU A 85 -1.93 3.45 -22.02
C GLU A 85 -1.45 4.71 -21.27
N LEU A 86 -1.41 4.68 -19.92
CA LEU A 86 -0.94 5.81 -19.14
C LEU A 86 0.58 5.95 -19.27
N ASN A 87 1.05 7.20 -19.31
CA ASN A 87 2.47 7.52 -19.29
C ASN A 87 3.04 7.36 -17.86
N ASP A 88 3.25 6.11 -17.45
CA ASP A 88 3.83 5.72 -16.18
C ASP A 88 5.19 5.03 -16.40
N GLU A 89 6.15 5.35 -15.54
CA GLU A 89 7.50 4.76 -15.58
C GLU A 89 7.45 3.25 -15.35
N TRP A 90 6.62 2.81 -14.40
CA TRP A 90 6.46 1.40 -14.07
C TRP A 90 5.37 0.77 -14.94
N LYS A 91 5.59 -0.47 -15.38
CA LYS A 91 4.58 -1.24 -16.13
C LYS A 91 3.43 -1.67 -15.24
N ALA A 92 3.72 -2.02 -13.99
CA ALA A 92 2.72 -2.48 -13.06
C ALA A 92 3.12 -2.25 -11.60
N ILE A 93 2.12 -2.15 -10.73
CA ILE A 93 2.22 -2.16 -9.27
C ILE A 93 1.39 -3.31 -8.72
N LEU A 94 1.95 -4.05 -7.77
CA LEU A 94 1.24 -5.06 -7.00
C LEU A 94 1.10 -4.60 -5.55
N ILE A 95 -0.13 -4.54 -5.06
CA ILE A 95 -0.46 -4.13 -3.68
C ILE A 95 -1.00 -5.33 -2.93
N LEU A 96 -0.37 -5.65 -1.80
CA LEU A 96 -0.70 -6.77 -0.93
C LEU A 96 -0.94 -6.25 0.49
N ALA A 97 -2.00 -6.71 1.15
CA ALA A 97 -2.30 -6.33 2.53
C ALA A 97 -2.74 -7.55 3.35
N ASN A 98 -2.08 -7.71 4.50
CA ASN A 98 -2.38 -8.72 5.50
C ASN A 98 -2.91 -8.03 6.77
N PRO A 99 -4.24 -7.92 6.97
CA PRO A 99 -4.80 -7.38 8.20
C PRO A 99 -4.87 -8.42 9.33
N ARG A 100 -4.44 -9.66 9.08
CA ARG A 100 -4.53 -10.75 10.07
C ARG A 100 -3.40 -10.64 11.09
N ARG A 101 -3.52 -11.45 12.15
CA ARG A 101 -2.55 -11.51 13.26
C ARG A 101 -1.48 -12.60 13.09
N ASP A 102 -1.51 -13.31 11.97
CA ASP A 102 -0.58 -14.34 11.55
C ASP A 102 0.15 -13.93 10.27
N THR A 103 1.35 -14.48 10.04
CA THR A 103 2.11 -14.29 8.80
C THR A 103 1.42 -14.99 7.64
N ILE A 104 1.32 -14.31 6.49
CA ILE A 104 0.66 -14.84 5.30
C ILE A 104 1.60 -14.80 4.12
N LYS A 105 1.62 -15.91 3.38
CA LYS A 105 2.33 -16.04 2.11
C LYS A 105 1.40 -15.68 0.94
N PHE A 106 1.89 -14.85 0.03
CA PHE A 106 1.22 -14.48 -1.21
C PHE A 106 1.98 -15.04 -2.40
N ILE A 107 1.25 -15.66 -3.32
CA ILE A 107 1.78 -16.07 -4.63
C ILE A 107 1.61 -14.89 -5.59
N LEU A 108 2.69 -14.51 -6.26
CA LEU A 108 2.74 -13.37 -7.17
C LEU A 108 2.48 -13.84 -8.61
N PRO A 109 1.80 -13.02 -9.43
CA PRO A 109 1.73 -13.28 -10.87
C PRO A 109 3.11 -13.15 -11.51
N GLU A 110 3.29 -13.77 -12.67
CA GLU A 110 4.55 -13.76 -13.41
C GLU A 110 4.90 -12.35 -13.90
N GLU A 111 5.90 -11.75 -13.27
CA GLU A 111 6.58 -10.51 -13.69
C GLU A 111 7.96 -10.44 -13.01
N ASN A 112 8.80 -9.51 -13.45
CA ASN A 112 10.07 -9.19 -12.79
C ASN A 112 9.85 -8.22 -11.62
N TRP A 113 9.29 -8.71 -10.52
CA TRP A 113 8.95 -7.90 -9.36
C TRP A 113 10.17 -7.35 -8.62
N LYS A 114 10.10 -6.05 -8.31
CA LYS A 114 10.95 -5.36 -7.34
C LYS A 114 10.10 -4.90 -6.18
N VAL A 115 10.60 -5.06 -4.96
CA VAL A 115 9.96 -4.55 -3.75
C VAL A 115 10.18 -3.03 -3.69
N PHE A 116 9.12 -2.29 -3.40
CA PHE A 116 9.19 -0.88 -3.05
C PHE A 116 8.98 -0.69 -1.54
N TYR A 117 8.00 -1.39 -0.98
CA TYR A 117 7.63 -1.34 0.42
C TYR A 117 7.28 -2.74 0.93
N HIS A 118 7.72 -3.10 2.13
CA HIS A 118 7.47 -4.39 2.76
C HIS A 118 7.57 -4.29 4.29
N ASP A 119 6.53 -4.73 4.99
CA ASP A 119 6.47 -4.82 6.46
C ASP A 119 6.89 -3.52 7.19
N GLY A 120 6.33 -2.38 6.77
CA GLY A 120 6.62 -1.09 7.42
C GLY A 120 7.86 -0.39 6.91
N LYS A 121 8.60 -0.97 5.96
CA LYS A 121 9.90 -0.44 5.51
C LYS A 121 9.92 -0.27 3.99
N PHE A 122 10.43 0.88 3.54
CA PHE A 122 10.81 1.06 2.14
C PHE A 122 12.05 0.23 1.84
N ARG A 123 12.01 -0.54 0.75
CA ARG A 123 13.08 -1.43 0.32
C ARG A 123 13.28 -1.34 -1.20
N PRO A 124 13.56 -0.14 -1.73
CA PRO A 124 13.59 0.06 -3.17
C PRO A 124 14.61 -0.87 -3.82
N PHE A 125 14.26 -1.43 -4.98
CA PHE A 125 15.12 -2.24 -5.85
C PHE A 125 15.48 -3.66 -5.36
N VAL A 126 14.85 -4.19 -4.31
CA VAL A 126 15.03 -5.60 -3.94
C VAL A 126 14.24 -6.49 -4.90
N LYS A 127 14.92 -7.27 -5.74
CA LYS A 127 14.30 -8.18 -6.70
C LYS A 127 13.76 -9.44 -6.00
N ILE A 128 12.57 -9.88 -6.40
CA ILE A 128 12.05 -11.22 -6.05
C ILE A 128 12.61 -12.23 -7.05
N ASP A 129 12.99 -13.42 -6.58
CA ASP A 129 13.42 -14.52 -7.46
C ASP A 129 12.21 -15.02 -8.27
N SER A 130 12.27 -14.88 -9.59
CA SER A 130 11.19 -15.29 -10.48
C SER A 130 10.93 -16.80 -10.48
N ARG A 131 11.88 -17.62 -10.01
CA ARG A 131 11.70 -19.07 -9.85
C ARG A 131 10.86 -19.44 -8.63
N LEU A 132 10.71 -18.51 -7.68
CA LEU A 132 9.88 -18.65 -6.49
C LEU A 132 9.12 -17.33 -6.27
N PRO A 133 8.10 -17.03 -7.10
CA PRO A 133 7.42 -15.75 -7.12
C PRO A 133 6.42 -15.67 -5.95
N GLU A 134 6.94 -15.64 -4.73
CA GLU A 134 6.15 -15.52 -3.50
C GLU A 134 6.75 -14.47 -2.56
N ILE A 135 5.91 -13.95 -1.68
CA ILE A 135 6.35 -13.05 -0.61
C ILE A 135 5.55 -13.34 0.66
N GLU A 136 6.22 -13.29 1.81
CA GLU A 136 5.58 -13.39 3.11
C GLU A 136 5.36 -12.00 3.69
N LEU A 137 4.18 -11.76 4.26
CA LEU A 137 3.84 -10.55 4.98
C LEU A 137 3.61 -10.86 6.45
N ALA A 138 4.26 -10.10 7.31
CA ALA A 138 4.05 -10.14 8.75
C ALA A 138 2.58 -9.82 9.12
N PRO A 139 2.17 -10.08 10.38
CA PRO A 139 0.88 -9.63 10.91
C PRO A 139 0.67 -8.12 10.74
N ILE A 140 -0.55 -7.71 10.36
CA ILE A 140 -0.98 -6.30 10.24
C ILE A 140 0.03 -5.48 9.41
N SER A 141 0.31 -5.96 8.21
CA SER A 141 1.30 -5.36 7.31
C SER A 141 0.82 -5.32 5.86
N SER A 142 1.63 -4.68 5.01
CA SER A 142 1.40 -4.60 3.58
C SER A 142 2.72 -4.62 2.82
N ALA A 143 2.62 -4.90 1.52
CA ALA A 143 3.70 -4.72 0.57
C ALA A 143 3.23 -4.02 -0.70
N ILE A 144 4.15 -3.27 -1.30
CA ILE A 144 4.02 -2.68 -2.62
C ILE A 144 5.21 -3.15 -3.43
N LEU A 145 4.93 -3.81 -4.54
CA LEU A 145 5.94 -4.24 -5.52
C LEU A 145 5.65 -3.55 -6.85
N TYR A 146 6.67 -3.47 -7.70
CA TYR A 146 6.55 -2.90 -9.03
C TYR A 146 7.34 -3.71 -10.07
N ALA A 147 6.91 -3.59 -11.32
CA ALA A 147 7.59 -4.16 -12.48
C ALA A 147 7.94 -3.05 -13.47
N GLU A 148 9.12 -3.16 -14.09
CA GLU A 148 9.65 -2.24 -15.11
C GLU A 148 9.46 -2.77 -16.53
#